data_AF-A0A2M7CJD5-F1
#
_entry.id   AF-A0A2M7CJD5-F1
#
_cell.length_a   1.000
_cell.length_b   1.000
_cell.length_c   1.000
_cell.angle_alpha   90.00
_cell.angle_beta   90.00
_cell.angle_gamma   90.00
#
_symmetry.space_group_name_H-M   'P 1'
#
loop_
_entity.id
_entity.type
_entity.pdbx_description
1 polymer ?
#
loop_
_entity_poly.entity_id
_entity_poly.type
_entity_poly.pdbx_seq_one_letter_code
_entity_poly.pdbx_strand_id
1 'polypeptide(L)'
;MFRSLQGRLTLLFVAFALLVLVSVGATVWGVETQRQDALVINLAGRQRMLTQQMARLAFEAGAGENAANAALQETEQTFDQTLRALLDGGQAPYLSDTTVALPHTRDFGI
;
A
#
# COMPACT_ATOMS: atom_id res chain seq x y z
N MET A 1 -35.89 -33.04 19.73
CA MET A 1 -36.33 -31.79 20.40
C MET A 1 -36.61 -30.66 19.39
N PHE A 2 -37.15 -30.96 18.20
CA PHE A 2 -37.48 -29.97 17.16
C PHE A 2 -38.88 -30.26 16.59
N ARG A 3 -39.93 -30.02 17.37
CA ARG A 3 -41.32 -30.34 16.96
C ARG A 3 -42.25 -29.13 16.76
N SER A 4 -41.80 -27.89 16.94
CA SER A 4 -42.61 -26.69 16.67
C SER A 4 -41.98 -25.80 15.59
N LEU A 5 -42.85 -25.15 14.79
CA LEU A 5 -42.50 -24.19 13.74
C LEU A 5 -41.50 -23.11 14.22
N GLN A 6 -41.63 -22.71 15.49
CA GLN A 6 -40.74 -21.78 16.17
C GLN A 6 -39.28 -22.26 16.19
N GLY A 7 -39.03 -23.55 16.46
CA GLY A 7 -37.65 -24.08 16.48
C GLY A 7 -36.98 -24.03 15.11
N ARG A 8 -37.74 -24.22 14.02
CA ARG A 8 -37.24 -24.08 12.64
C ARG A 8 -36.88 -22.62 12.33
N LEU A 9 -37.74 -21.68 12.72
CA LEU A 9 -37.49 -20.25 12.53
C LEU A 9 -36.29 -19.76 13.36
N THR A 10 -36.15 -20.20 14.61
CA THR A 10 -34.98 -19.87 15.45
C THR A 10 -33.70 -20.44 14.85
N LEU A 11 -33.72 -21.68 14.35
CA LEU A 11 -32.56 -22.28 13.67
C LEU A 11 -32.13 -21.45 12.45
N LEU A 12 -33.07 -21.08 11.59
CA LEU A 12 -32.79 -20.27 10.40
C LEU A 12 -32.26 -18.89 10.78
N PHE A 13 -32.83 -18.25 11.81
CA PHE A 13 -32.36 -16.96 12.30
C PHE A 13 -30.93 -17.03 12.83
N VAL A 14 -30.61 -18.04 13.65
CA VAL A 14 -29.25 -18.24 14.17
C VAL A 14 -28.28 -18.56 13.04
N ALA A 15 -28.65 -19.43 12.10
CA ALA A 15 -27.81 -19.74 10.94
C ALA A 15 -27.54 -18.50 10.09
N PHE A 16 -28.55 -17.66 9.85
CA PHE A 16 -28.39 -16.40 9.13
C PHE A 16 -27.50 -15.42 9.90
N ALA A 17 -27.71 -15.26 11.20
CA ALA A 17 -26.87 -14.40 12.04
C ALA A 17 -25.40 -14.84 12.03
N LEU A 18 -25.14 -16.15 12.13
CA LEU A 18 -23.78 -16.71 12.01
C LEU A 18 -23.17 -16.43 10.64
N LEU A 19 -23.93 -16.60 9.56
CA LEU A 19 -23.47 -16.29 8.21
C LEU A 19 -23.07 -14.81 8.08
N VAL A 20 -23.90 -13.89 8.59
CA VAL A 20 -23.60 -12.45 8.59
C VAL A 20 -22.32 -12.16 9.38
N LEU A 21 -22.14 -12.75 10.55
CA LEU A 21 -20.92 -12.57 11.35
C LEU A 21 -19.67 -13.05 10.61
N VAL A 22 -19.73 -14.20 9.96
CA VAL A 22 -18.62 -14.72 9.13
C VAL A 22 -18.34 -13.79 7.95
N SER A 23 -19.38 -13.30 7.27
CA SER A 23 -19.23 -12.38 6.14
C SER A 23 -18.57 -11.06 6.54
N VAL A 24 -19.00 -10.46 7.66
CA VAL A 24 -18.38 -9.24 8.20
C VAL A 24 -16.92 -9.50 8.60
N GLY A 25 -16.64 -10.62 9.27
CA GLY A 25 -15.27 -11.00 9.63
C GLY A 25 -14.36 -11.16 8.41
N ALA A 26 -14.82 -11.85 7.37
CA ALA A 26 -14.10 -12.00 6.11
C ALA A 26 -13.88 -10.65 5.40
N THR A 27 -14.88 -9.77 5.42
CA THR A 27 -14.79 -8.43 4.82
C THR A 27 -13.75 -7.57 5.53
N VAL A 28 -13.76 -7.53 6.87
CA VAL A 28 -12.78 -6.76 7.65
C VAL A 28 -11.36 -7.27 7.41
N TRP A 29 -11.18 -8.59 7.34
CA TRP A 29 -9.89 -9.20 7.01
C TRP A 29 -9.39 -8.82 5.60
N GLY A 30 -10.27 -8.86 4.59
CA GLY A 30 -9.91 -8.50 3.21
C GLY A 30 -9.62 -7.00 2.99
N VAL A 31 -10.20 -6.11 3.80
CA VAL A 31 -9.92 -4.67 3.73
C VAL A 31 -8.48 -4.36 4.15
N GLU A 32 -7.95 -5.06 5.14
CA GLU A 32 -6.57 -4.83 5.61
C GLU A 32 -5.55 -5.19 4.53
N THR A 33 -5.75 -6.32 3.84
CA THR A 33 -4.89 -6.71 2.72
C THR A 33 -4.97 -5.69 1.57
N GLN A 34 -6.15 -5.16 1.27
CA GLN A 34 -6.30 -4.11 0.26
C GLN A 34 -5.56 -2.81 0.61
N ARG A 35 -5.46 -2.45 1.89
CA ARG A 35 -4.73 -1.26 2.32
C ARG A 35 -3.24 -1.38 2.03
N GLN A 36 -2.65 -2.55 2.26
CA GLN A 36 -1.25 -2.80 1.96
C GLN A 36 -0.97 -2.72 0.45
N ASP A 37 -1.82 -3.35 -0.36
CA ASP A 37 -1.70 -3.28 -1.83
C ASP A 37 -1.81 -1.84 -2.34
N ALA A 38 -2.76 -1.06 -1.81
CA ALA A 38 -2.92 0.34 -2.17
C ALA A 38 -1.69 1.20 -1.85
N LEU A 39 -1.01 0.93 -0.73
CA LEU A 39 0.23 1.61 -0.36
C LEU A 39 1.37 1.29 -1.34
N VAL A 40 1.55 0.01 -1.69
CA VAL A 40 2.56 -0.43 -2.68
C VAL A 40 2.33 0.24 -4.02
N ILE A 41 1.07 0.24 -4.51
CA ILE A 41 0.69 0.88 -5.78
C ILE A 41 0.97 2.38 -5.75
N ASN A 42 0.65 3.07 -4.65
CA ASN A 42 0.89 4.50 -4.53
C ASN A 42 2.38 4.84 -4.55
N LEU A 43 3.22 4.09 -3.81
CA LEU A 43 4.67 4.27 -3.82
C LEU A 43 5.27 3.99 -5.21
N ALA A 44 4.83 2.93 -5.88
CA ALA A 44 5.24 2.64 -7.26
C ALA A 44 4.80 3.75 -8.23
N GLY A 45 3.58 4.30 -8.06
CA GLY A 45 3.11 5.46 -8.82
C GLY A 45 3.97 6.71 -8.56
N ARG A 46 4.36 6.92 -7.30
CA ARG A 46 5.25 8.02 -6.88
C ARG A 46 6.63 7.91 -7.51
N GLN A 47 7.16 6.71 -7.76
CA GLN A 47 8.42 6.55 -8.51
C GLN A 47 8.36 7.23 -9.88
N ARG A 48 7.25 7.14 -10.60
CA ARG A 48 7.07 7.82 -11.91
C ARG A 48 7.11 9.33 -11.77
N MET A 49 6.46 9.87 -10.72
CA MET A 49 6.49 11.30 -10.43
C MET A 49 7.91 11.77 -10.05
N LEU A 50 8.63 10.99 -9.24
CA LEU A 50 10.01 11.28 -8.88
C LEU A 50 10.93 11.28 -10.11
N THR A 51 10.76 10.35 -11.06
CA THR A 51 11.52 10.36 -12.32
C THR A 51 11.26 11.63 -13.14
N GLN A 52 10.00 12.07 -13.22
CA GLN A 52 9.66 13.33 -13.89
C GLN A 52 10.25 14.54 -13.17
N GLN A 53 10.24 14.54 -11.84
CA GLN A 53 10.84 15.58 -11.02
C GLN A 53 12.36 15.64 -11.19
N MET A 54 13.06 14.50 -11.19
CA MET A 54 14.49 14.41 -11.47
C MET A 54 14.82 14.98 -12.85
N ALA A 55 14.05 14.63 -13.89
CA ALA A 55 14.25 15.17 -15.23
C ALA A 55 14.13 16.70 -15.26
N ARG A 56 13.08 17.25 -14.61
CA ARG A 56 12.89 18.70 -14.49
C ARG A 56 14.06 19.37 -13.76
N LEU A 57 14.47 18.84 -12.61
CA LEU A 57 15.55 19.40 -11.81
C LEU A 57 16.90 19.33 -12.53
N ALA A 58 17.15 18.28 -13.31
CA ALA A 58 18.35 18.17 -14.15
C ALA A 58 18.40 19.27 -15.22
N PHE A 59 17.26 19.62 -15.82
CA PHE A 59 17.18 20.75 -16.76
C PHE A 59 17.45 22.10 -16.06
N GLU A 60 16.83 22.34 -14.90
CA GLU A 60 17.03 23.56 -14.10
C GLU A 60 18.49 23.71 -13.63
N ALA A 61 19.10 22.61 -13.18
CA ALA A 61 20.52 22.55 -12.80
C ALA A 61 21.45 22.88 -13.98
N GLY A 62 21.16 22.35 -15.17
CA GLY A 62 21.89 22.68 -16.40
C GLY A 62 21.77 24.14 -16.82
N ALA A 63 20.72 24.84 -16.39
CA ALA A 63 20.51 26.27 -16.61
C ALA A 63 21.29 27.16 -15.61
N GLY A 64 22.04 26.58 -14.67
CA GLY A 64 22.86 27.29 -13.69
C GLY A 64 22.18 27.54 -12.35
N GLU A 65 21.03 26.92 -12.08
CA GLU A 65 20.33 27.06 -10.80
C GLU A 65 20.92 26.10 -9.75
N ASN A 66 21.82 26.62 -8.90
CA ASN A 66 22.54 25.81 -7.91
C ASN A 66 21.60 25.07 -6.92
N ALA A 67 20.43 25.64 -6.60
CA ALA A 67 19.44 25.01 -5.73
C ALA A 67 18.85 23.73 -6.35
N ALA A 68 18.75 23.67 -7.68
CA ALA A 68 18.22 22.51 -8.39
C ALA A 68 19.12 21.28 -8.26
N ASN A 69 20.45 21.46 -8.15
CA ASN A 69 21.39 20.35 -7.92
C ASN A 69 21.15 19.67 -6.56
N ALA A 70 20.96 20.46 -5.49
CA ALA A 70 20.70 19.91 -4.17
C ALA A 70 19.34 19.17 -4.13
N ALA A 71 18.31 19.79 -4.70
CA ALA A 71 16.98 19.17 -4.80
C ALA A 71 16.98 17.90 -5.68
N LEU A 72 17.78 17.87 -6.76
CA LEU A 72 17.94 16.69 -7.60
C LEU A 72 18.53 15.54 -6.79
N GLN A 73 19.60 15.78 -6.05
CA GLN A 73 20.25 14.77 -5.22
C GLN A 73 19.31 14.22 -4.13
N GLU A 74 18.50 15.08 -3.50
CA GLU A 74 17.49 14.65 -2.54
C GLU A 74 16.38 13.80 -3.19
N THR A 75 15.94 14.18 -4.39
CA THR A 75 14.94 13.45 -5.17
C THR A 75 15.46 12.06 -5.58
N GLU A 76 16.72 11.98 -6.03
CA GLU A 76 17.41 10.72 -6.35
C GLU A 76 17.51 9.80 -5.13
N GLN A 77 17.92 10.34 -3.97
CA GLN A 77 17.99 9.56 -2.73
C GLN A 77 16.62 9.00 -2.33
N THR A 78 15.58 9.83 -2.43
CA THR A 78 14.20 9.40 -2.13
C THR A 78 13.71 8.33 -3.09
N PHE A 79 14.02 8.47 -4.38
CA PHE A 79 13.72 7.49 -5.41
C PHE A 79 14.38 6.15 -5.08
N ASP A 80 15.70 6.14 -4.85
CA ASP A 80 16.49 4.95 -4.56
C ASP A 80 16.04 4.22 -3.28
N GLN A 81 15.80 4.96 -2.20
CA GLN A 81 15.33 4.37 -0.94
C GLN A 81 13.97 3.69 -1.11
N THR A 82 13.06 4.36 -1.80
CA THR A 82 11.73 3.80 -2.09
C THR A 82 11.83 2.60 -3.02
N LEU A 83 12.69 2.64 -4.04
CA LEU A 83 12.89 1.53 -4.97
C LEU A 83 13.44 0.28 -4.27
N ARG A 84 14.44 0.44 -3.41
CA ARG A 84 14.98 -0.67 -2.60
C ARG A 84 13.90 -1.28 -1.72
N ALA A 85 13.09 -0.44 -1.05
CA ALA A 85 12.00 -0.92 -0.22
C ALA A 85 10.88 -1.62 -1.04
N LEU A 86 10.65 -1.22 -2.29
CA LEU A 86 9.73 -1.91 -3.21
C LEU A 86 10.28 -3.25 -3.71
N LEU A 87 11.61 -3.40 -3.84
CA LEU A 87 12.25 -4.64 -4.30
C LEU A 87 12.44 -5.64 -3.17
N ASP A 88 12.98 -5.18 -2.04
CA ASP A 88 13.43 -6.05 -0.95
C ASP A 88 12.50 -6.01 0.27
N GLY A 89 11.50 -5.14 0.28
CA GLY A 89 10.76 -4.78 1.50
C GLY A 89 11.54 -3.84 2.42
N GLY A 90 10.94 -3.44 3.53
CA GLY A 90 11.56 -2.55 4.52
C GLY A 90 11.01 -1.13 4.50
N GLN A 91 11.76 -0.16 5.00
CA GLN A 91 11.26 1.21 5.21
C GLN A 91 11.39 2.06 3.95
N ALA A 92 10.27 2.64 3.51
CA ALA A 92 10.22 3.60 2.40
C ALA A 92 9.81 5.00 2.90
N PRO A 93 10.46 6.08 2.43
CA PRO A 93 10.00 7.45 2.67
C PRO A 93 8.63 7.69 2.01
N TYR A 94 7.66 8.27 2.74
CA TYR A 94 6.30 8.49 2.24
C TYR A 94 5.93 9.98 2.17
N LEU A 95 5.67 10.60 3.32
CA LEU A 95 5.43 12.04 3.47
C LEU A 95 6.53 12.64 4.36
N SER A 96 6.63 13.97 4.45
CA SER A 96 7.66 14.70 5.22
C SER A 96 7.93 14.03 6.58
N ASP A 97 9.13 13.46 6.73
CA ASP A 97 9.63 12.73 7.92
C ASP A 97 8.86 11.47 8.35
N THR A 98 8.07 10.86 7.47
CA THR A 98 7.40 9.59 7.74
C THR A 98 7.90 8.48 6.83
N THR A 99 8.18 7.32 7.44
CA THR A 99 8.51 6.09 6.73
C THR A 99 7.39 5.07 6.88
N VAL A 100 7.12 4.32 5.81
CA VAL A 100 6.18 3.20 5.83
C VAL A 100 6.93 1.89 5.65
N ALA A 101 6.48 0.85 6.35
CA ALA A 101 7.05 -0.50 6.21
C ALA A 101 6.38 -1.21 5.03
N LEU A 102 7.18 -1.63 4.06
CA LEU A 102 6.75 -2.48 2.97
C LEU A 102 7.04 -3.95 3.29
N PRO A 103 6.11 -4.86 2.94
CA PRO A 103 6.36 -6.29 3.06
C PRO A 103 7.51 -6.70 2.14
N HIS A 104 8.26 -7.74 2.53
CA HIS A 104 9.25 -8.34 1.64
C HIS A 104 8.54 -8.85 0.38
N THR A 105 9.09 -8.50 -0.78
CA THR A 105 8.63 -9.02 -2.05
C THR A 105 8.87 -10.53 -2.06
N ARG A 106 7.79 -11.31 -2.06
CA ARG A 106 7.88 -12.74 -2.39
C ARG A 106 8.03 -12.81 -3.90
N ASP A 107 9.25 -12.72 -4.37
CA ASP A 107 9.55 -13.04 -5.75
C ASP A 107 9.37 -14.55 -5.92
N PHE A 108 8.15 -14.97 -6.25
CA PHE A 108 7.92 -16.28 -6.84
C PHE A 108 8.46 -16.15 -8.26
N GLY A 109 9.77 -16.36 -8.46
CA GLY A 109 10.40 -16.23 -9.76
C GLY A 109 9.70 -17.10 -10.81
N ILE A 110 8.77 -16.51 -11.55
CA ILE A 110 8.14 -17.03 -12.77
C ILE A 110 8.61 -16.21 -13.96
#